data_AF-A0A2N3B6E0-F1
#
_entry.id   AF-A0A2N3B6E0-F1
#
_cell.length_a   1.000
_cell.length_b   1.000
_cell.length_c   1.000
_cell.angle_alpha   90.00
_cell.angle_beta   90.00
_cell.angle_gamma   90.00
#
_symmetry.space_group_name_H-M   'P 1'
#
loop_
_entity.id
_entity.type
_entity.pdbx_description
1 polymer ?
#
loop_
_entity_poly.entity_id
_entity_poly.type
_entity_poly.pdbx_seq_one_letter_code
_entity_poly.pdbx_strand_id
1 'polypeptide(L)' 'MTRTILAALLLTTAAVPAFAEEAPAEPRAKNVILFIGDGMGISTITAARIYEAQKRGETGEENQLSFEKFD' A
#
# COMPACT_ATOMS: atom_id res chain seq x y z
N MET A 1 -62.74 23.55 -1.99
CA MET A 1 -63.04 22.89 -3.28
C MET A 1 -62.34 23.69 -4.36
N THR A 2 -61.05 23.47 -4.55
CA THR A 2 -60.49 22.47 -5.47
C THR A 2 -60.70 22.86 -6.92
N ARG A 3 -59.57 22.90 -7.64
CA ARG A 3 -59.36 22.72 -9.08
C ARG A 3 -58.80 23.95 -9.79
N THR A 4 -57.75 23.67 -10.56
CA THR A 4 -57.20 24.47 -11.67
C THR A 4 -56.12 25.49 -11.33
N ILE A 5 -54.95 25.01 -10.87
CA ILE A 5 -53.67 25.50 -11.42
C ILE A 5 -52.83 24.26 -11.73
N LEU A 6 -52.97 23.81 -12.98
CA LEU A 6 -52.21 22.73 -13.60
C LEU A 6 -50.98 23.36 -14.29
N ALA A 7 -49.83 22.75 -14.05
CA ALA A 7 -48.62 22.75 -14.88
C ALA A 7 -48.03 24.11 -15.30
N ALA A 8 -47.02 24.56 -14.57
CA ALA A 8 -45.76 25.07 -15.12
C ALA A 8 -44.83 25.45 -13.96
N LEU A 9 -44.11 24.48 -13.40
CA LEU A 9 -42.86 24.80 -12.73
C LEU A 9 -41.76 23.98 -13.39
N LEU A 10 -41.14 24.64 -14.38
CA LEU A 10 -39.91 24.24 -15.02
C LEU A 10 -38.86 23.90 -13.96
N LEU A 11 -38.18 22.79 -14.23
CA LEU A 11 -36.73 22.60 -14.08
C LEU A 11 -35.95 23.87 -13.71
N THR A 12 -35.20 23.79 -12.60
CA THR A 12 -33.89 24.39 -12.27
C THR A 12 -33.90 24.61 -10.76
N THR A 13 -33.02 23.97 -9.99
CA THR A 13 -31.59 24.26 -9.98
C THR A 13 -30.83 23.10 -9.35
N ALA A 14 -29.70 22.81 -9.99
CA ALA A 14 -28.50 22.14 -9.49
C ALA A 14 -28.68 21.05 -8.42
N ALA A 15 -28.46 19.81 -8.84
CA ALA A 15 -27.82 18.82 -7.99
C ALA A 15 -26.59 19.49 -7.35
N VAL A 16 -26.66 19.73 -6.04
CA VAL A 16 -25.47 19.99 -5.25
C VAL A 16 -24.64 18.72 -5.44
N PRO A 17 -23.44 18.75 -6.06
CA PRO A 17 -22.55 17.66 -5.84
C PRO A 17 -22.35 17.66 -4.33
N ALA A 18 -22.77 16.59 -3.67
CA ALA A 18 -22.22 16.28 -2.36
C ALA A 18 -20.72 16.45 -2.56
N PHE A 19 -20.10 17.38 -1.84
CA PHE A 19 -18.67 17.39 -1.68
C PHE A 19 -18.37 16.02 -1.11
N ALA A 20 -18.07 15.07 -2.00
CA ALA A 20 -17.44 13.83 -1.63
C ALA A 20 -16.20 14.32 -0.91
N GLU A 21 -16.20 14.14 0.41
CA GLU A 21 -15.01 14.24 1.21
C GLU A 21 -14.02 13.30 0.51
N GLU A 22 -13.13 13.89 -0.27
CA GLU A 22 -12.14 13.17 -1.04
C GLU A 22 -11.28 12.49 0.02
N ALA A 23 -11.54 11.19 0.23
CA ALA A 23 -10.80 10.40 1.20
C ALA A 23 -9.31 10.69 0.96
N PRO A 24 -8.53 10.95 2.02
CA PRO A 24 -7.15 11.40 1.86
C PRO A 24 -6.45 10.45 0.90
N ALA A 25 -5.96 10.99 -0.23
CA ALA A 25 -5.27 10.20 -1.23
C ALA A 25 -4.17 9.40 -0.53
N GLU A 26 -4.14 8.08 -0.77
CA GLU A 26 -3.16 7.23 -0.10
C GLU A 26 -1.74 7.77 -0.35
N PRO A 27 -0.88 7.79 0.68
CA PRO A 27 0.44 8.36 0.56
C PRO A 27 1.23 7.63 -0.53
N ARG A 28 1.50 8.33 -1.63
CA ARG A 28 2.29 7.79 -2.74
C ARG A 28 3.78 7.81 -2.42
N ALA A 29 4.46 6.68 -2.59
CA ALA A 29 5.90 6.60 -2.46
C ALA A 29 6.60 7.53 -3.47
N LYS A 30 7.52 8.36 -2.98
CA LYS A 30 8.30 9.31 -3.81
C LYS A 30 9.44 8.63 -4.57
N ASN A 31 10.05 7.60 -3.95
CA ASN A 31 11.21 6.89 -4.46
C ASN A 31 10.99 5.38 -4.32
N VAL A 32 11.52 4.61 -5.27
CA VAL A 32 11.52 3.14 -5.22
C VAL A 32 12.96 2.66 -5.41
N ILE A 33 13.40 1.79 -4.51
CA ILE A 33 14.70 1.10 -4.61
C ILE A 33 14.38 -0.39 -4.73
N LEU A 34 14.85 -1.01 -5.81
CA LEU A 34 14.67 -2.44 -6.06
C LEU A 34 16.02 -3.16 -5.95
N PHE A 35 16.10 -4.13 -5.04
CA PHE A 35 17.24 -5.02 -4.90
C PHE A 35 16.93 -6.34 -5.60
N ILE A 36 17.77 -6.74 -6.55
CA ILE A 36 17.67 -8.02 -7.25
C ILE A 36 18.91 -8.85 -6.91
N GLY A 37 18.71 -9.96 -6.21
CA GLY A 37 19.73 -10.99 -6.04
C GLY A 37 19.55 -12.06 -7.11
N ASP A 38 20.39 -12.07 -8.14
CA ASP A 38 20.41 -13.14 -9.13
C ASP A 38 20.83 -14.46 -8.47
N GLY A 39 20.05 -15.53 -8.69
CA GLY A 39 20.27 -16.84 -8.05
C GLY A 39 20.00 -16.90 -6.53
N MET A 40 19.44 -15.85 -5.93
CA MET A 40 19.19 -15.78 -4.48
C MET A 40 17.83 -16.39 -4.09
N GLY A 41 17.71 -17.72 -4.22
CA GLY A 41 16.54 -18.47 -3.75
C GLY A 41 16.49 -18.63 -2.23
N ILE A 42 15.43 -19.28 -1.72
CA ILE A 42 15.22 -19.48 -0.27
C ILE A 42 16.40 -20.21 0.39
N SER A 43 16.94 -21.25 -0.25
CA SER A 43 18.11 -21.97 0.27
C SER A 43 19.36 -21.08 0.35
N THR A 44 19.58 -20.23 -0.66
CA THR A 44 20.69 -19.28 -0.69
C THR A 44 20.55 -18.24 0.42
N ILE A 45 19.34 -17.75 0.69
CA ILE A 45 19.04 -16.81 1.78
C ILE A 45 19.31 -17.48 3.14
N THR A 46 18.83 -18.71 3.35
CA THR A 46 19.07 -19.47 4.59
C THR A 46 20.56 -19.77 4.81
N ALA A 47 21.28 -20.14 3.76
CA ALA A 47 22.72 -20.35 3.86
C ALA A 47 23.45 -19.04 4.18
N ALA A 48 23.05 -17.93 3.55
CA ALA A 48 23.64 -16.63 3.77
C ALA A 48 23.43 -16.12 5.21
N ARG A 49 22.24 -16.26 5.79
CA ARG A 49 21.98 -15.85 7.18
C ARG A 49 22.80 -16.66 8.19
N ILE A 50 22.90 -17.97 8.01
CA ILE A 50 23.72 -18.81 8.90
C ILE A 50 25.20 -18.43 8.77
N TYR A 51 25.69 -18.33 7.53
CA TYR A 51 27.08 -17.99 7.26
C TYR A 51 27.48 -16.62 7.82
N GLU A 52 26.63 -15.61 7.69
CA GLU A 52 26.92 -14.26 8.14
C GLU A 52 27.06 -14.17 9.66
N ALA A 53 26.25 -14.90 10.43
CA ALA A 53 26.40 -15.00 11.88
C ALA A 53 27.58 -15.86 12.32
N GLN A 54 27.84 -16.97 11.63
CA GLN A 54 29.05 -17.78 11.90
C GLN A 54 30.33 -16.97 11.68
N LYS A 55 30.32 -16.04 10.71
CA LYS A 55 31.43 -15.10 10.50
C LYS A 55 31.62 -14.12 11.68
N ARG A 56 30.58 -13.89 12.49
CA ARG A 56 30.66 -13.14 13.76
C ARG A 56 31.00 -14.02 14.97
N GLY A 57 31.08 -15.35 14.79
CA GLY A 57 31.33 -16.31 15.87
C GLY A 57 30.08 -16.80 16.60
N GLU A 58 28.89 -16.61 16.02
CA GLU A 58 27.59 -17.07 16.54
C GLU A 58 27.19 -18.43 15.94
N THR A 59 26.13 -19.07 16.44
CA THR A 59 25.63 -20.37 15.93
C THR A 59 25.07 -20.26 14.52
N GLY A 60 24.21 -19.25 14.30
CA GLY A 60 23.84 -18.75 12.99
C GLY A 60 22.39 -18.99 12.56
N GLU A 61 21.76 -20.06 13.02
CA GLU A 61 20.38 -20.41 12.66
C GLU A 61 19.37 -19.35 13.12
N GLU A 62 19.65 -18.68 14.24
CA GLU A 62 18.86 -17.60 14.80
C GLU A 62 19.05 -16.24 14.11
N ASN A 63 20.11 -16.07 13.33
CA ASN A 63 20.45 -14.80 12.71
C ASN A 63 19.43 -14.40 11.64
N GLN A 64 19.19 -13.10 11.41
CA GLN A 64 18.34 -12.59 10.33
C GLN A 64 19.10 -11.58 9.49
N LEU A 65 18.97 -11.68 8.16
CA LEU A 65 19.52 -10.69 7.24
C LEU A 65 18.75 -9.37 7.34
N SER A 66 19.37 -8.25 6.97
CA SER A 66 18.78 -6.92 7.14
C SER A 66 17.43 -6.75 6.45
N PHE A 67 17.22 -7.42 5.31
CA PHE A 67 15.97 -7.36 4.54
C PHE A 67 14.89 -8.34 5.02
N GLU A 68 15.21 -9.30 5.90
CA GLU A 68 14.21 -10.19 6.51
C GLU A 68 13.42 -9.50 7.63
N LYS A 69 13.78 -8.25 7.98
CA LYS A 69 13.15 -7.45 9.03
C LYS A 69 12.10 -6.45 8.50
N PHE A 70 11.77 -6.53 7.22
CA PHE A 70 10.71 -5.72 6.62
C PHE A 70 9.34 -6.37 6.89
N ASP A 71 8.36 -5.57 7.33
CA ASP A 71 6.98 -5.98 7.61
C ASP A 71 6.04 -5.82 6.40
#